data_AF-A0AAU0WYP3-F1
#
_entry.id   AF-A0AAU0WYP3-F1
#
_cell.length_a   1.000
_cell.length_b   1.000
_cell.length_c   1.000
_cell.angle_alpha   90.00
_cell.angle_beta   90.00
_cell.angle_gamma   90.00
#
_symmetry.space_group_name_H-M   'P 1'
#
loop_
_entity.id
_entity.type
_entity.pdbx_description
1 polymer ?
#
loop_
_entity_poly.entity_id
_entity_poly.type
_entity_poly.pdbx_seq_one_letter_code
_entity_poly.pdbx_strand_id
1 'polypeptide(L)'
;MAGHKAPTAAATRRRGATGPAPSPTGPASDIHPVLRRAGAPPAALDLLAQARAGLDEASVLETSNERYATAHLAALRTAAAVLAARGRPEPTPRRRAKIRSAWEVLPEIAPELAEWSILFASGATKRARAEAGIRDAATARDADDLLRDVAMFLRLVERTLVLQPVLPQPRREGDERASPGKVQDAG
;
A
#
# COMPACT_ATOMS: atom_id res chain seq x y z
N MET A 1 -28.60 67.61 39.48
CA MET A 1 -28.19 69.01 39.18
C MET A 1 -26.84 68.95 38.52
N ALA A 2 -26.71 69.55 37.34
CA ALA A 2 -25.51 69.55 36.51
C ALA A 2 -24.31 70.19 37.22
N GLY A 3 -23.10 69.73 36.87
CA GLY A 3 -21.86 70.33 37.35
C GLY A 3 -20.68 69.92 36.48
N HIS A 4 -20.43 70.70 35.44
CA HIS A 4 -19.21 70.65 34.64
C HIS A 4 -17.98 70.99 35.49
N LYS A 5 -16.85 70.31 35.24
CA LYS A 5 -15.51 70.92 35.20
C LYS A 5 -14.47 69.95 34.63
N ALA A 6 -13.87 70.32 33.51
CA ALA A 6 -12.50 69.94 33.16
C ALA A 6 -11.52 70.81 34.00
N PRO A 7 -10.30 70.31 34.29
CA PRO A 7 -9.17 70.81 33.51
C PRO A 7 -8.05 69.78 33.22
N THR A 8 -7.56 69.87 31.98
CA THR A 8 -6.18 69.95 31.47
C THR A 8 -4.98 69.45 32.30
N ALA A 9 -4.09 68.76 31.55
CA ALA A 9 -2.63 68.76 31.59
C ALA A 9 -1.88 67.57 32.26
N ALA A 10 -1.42 66.70 31.36
CA ALA A 10 -0.03 66.29 31.17
C ALA A 10 0.65 65.33 32.17
N ALA A 11 0.83 64.08 31.72
CA ALA A 11 2.04 63.29 31.99
C ALA A 11 2.22 62.25 30.87
N THR A 12 3.03 62.55 29.85
CA THR A 12 4.36 61.98 29.60
C THR A 12 4.43 60.45 29.36
N ARG A 13 5.03 60.14 28.20
CA ARG A 13 5.84 58.96 27.84
C ARG A 13 5.14 57.76 27.20
N ARG A 14 5.27 57.74 25.87
CA ARG A 14 5.89 56.68 25.06
C ARG A 14 5.65 55.25 25.54
N ARG A 15 4.88 54.50 24.74
CA ARG A 15 5.40 53.32 24.04
C ARG A 15 4.44 52.98 22.89
N GLY A 16 4.88 53.27 21.67
CA GLY A 16 4.21 52.78 20.47
C GLY A 16 4.22 51.26 20.51
N ALA A 17 3.02 50.68 20.42
CA ALA A 17 2.83 49.30 20.08
C ALA A 17 3.14 49.15 18.59
N THR A 18 4.36 48.75 18.29
CA THR A 18 4.74 48.16 17.00
C THR A 18 5.59 46.95 17.38
N GLY A 19 4.89 45.87 17.73
CA GLY A 19 5.54 44.57 17.76
C GLY A 19 5.99 44.27 16.32
N PRO A 20 7.27 43.94 16.08
CA PRO A 20 7.65 43.37 14.80
C PRO A 20 6.92 42.04 14.68
N ALA A 21 5.98 41.97 13.74
CA ALA A 21 5.49 40.69 13.26
C ALA A 21 6.71 39.89 12.78
N PRO A 22 6.93 38.64 13.24
CA PRO A 22 7.85 37.77 12.54
C PRO A 22 7.23 37.46 11.19
N SER A 23 7.65 38.19 10.16
CA SER A 23 7.48 37.72 8.79
C SER A 23 8.25 36.40 8.67
N PRO A 24 7.60 35.28 8.31
CA PRO A 24 8.31 34.07 7.93
C PRO A 24 8.83 34.31 6.52
N THR A 25 9.85 35.14 6.39
CA THR A 25 10.59 35.33 5.14
C THR A 25 11.92 34.61 5.29
N GLY A 26 11.86 33.30 5.49
CA GLY A 26 12.80 32.44 4.79
C GLY A 26 12.11 32.04 3.49
N PRO A 27 12.80 31.89 2.36
CA PRO A 27 12.38 30.81 1.50
C PRO A 27 12.45 29.60 2.41
N ALA A 28 11.29 29.08 2.85
CA ALA A 28 11.25 27.69 3.22
C ALA A 28 11.87 27.04 2.01
N SER A 29 13.08 26.55 2.22
CA SER A 29 13.76 25.76 1.24
C SER A 29 12.81 24.60 1.09
N ASP A 30 11.92 24.71 0.12
CA ASP A 30 11.27 23.62 -0.58
C ASP A 30 12.41 22.88 -1.28
N ILE A 31 13.36 22.39 -0.47
CA ILE A 31 13.84 21.04 -0.58
C ILE A 31 12.57 20.21 -0.44
N HIS A 32 11.78 20.17 -1.52
CA HIS A 32 11.05 18.99 -1.88
C HIS A 32 12.06 17.89 -1.62
N PRO A 33 11.90 17.06 -0.56
CA PRO A 33 12.71 15.88 -0.46
C PRO A 33 12.49 15.23 -1.79
N VAL A 34 13.59 15.14 -2.54
CA VAL A 34 13.72 14.68 -3.92
C VAL A 34 12.44 13.97 -4.30
N LEU A 35 11.76 14.43 -5.35
CA LEU A 35 10.83 13.59 -6.10
C LEU A 35 11.56 12.28 -6.36
N ARG A 36 11.55 11.39 -5.37
CA ARG A 36 12.12 10.07 -5.43
C ARG A 36 11.23 9.54 -6.52
N ARG A 37 11.85 9.20 -7.65
CA ARG A 37 11.53 7.99 -8.39
C ARG A 37 10.76 7.08 -7.43
N ALA A 38 9.43 7.16 -7.45
CA ALA A 38 8.63 6.52 -6.43
C ALA A 38 8.70 5.04 -6.82
N GLY A 39 9.69 4.35 -6.24
CA GLY A 39 9.79 2.91 -6.34
C GLY A 39 8.49 2.30 -5.85
N ALA A 40 8.32 1.01 -6.11
CA ALA A 40 7.14 0.28 -5.65
C ALA A 40 6.78 0.63 -4.19
N PRO A 41 5.48 0.73 -3.83
CA PRO A 41 5.04 1.06 -2.49
C PRO A 41 5.76 0.22 -1.43
N PRO A 42 6.10 0.78 -0.26
CA PRO A 42 6.86 0.06 0.77
C PRO A 42 6.20 -1.26 1.16
N ALA A 43 4.86 -1.30 1.24
CA ALA A 43 4.11 -2.52 1.50
C ALA A 43 4.33 -3.62 0.44
N ALA A 44 4.50 -3.25 -0.84
CA ALA A 44 4.80 -4.21 -1.90
C ALA A 44 6.23 -4.75 -1.74
N LEU A 45 7.20 -3.90 -1.39
CA LEU A 45 8.59 -4.30 -1.15
C LEU A 45 8.70 -5.23 0.07
N ASP A 46 7.98 -4.94 1.15
CA ASP A 46 7.94 -5.79 2.35
C ASP A 46 7.37 -7.18 2.04
N LEU A 47 6.31 -7.25 1.22
CA LEU A 47 5.73 -8.51 0.77
C LEU A 47 6.69 -9.32 -0.11
N LEU A 48 7.47 -8.66 -0.98
CA LEU A 48 8.51 -9.34 -1.77
C LEU A 48 9.65 -9.86 -0.90
N ALA A 49 10.09 -9.08 0.11
CA ALA A 49 11.10 -9.53 1.06
C ALA A 49 10.63 -10.76 1.85
N GLN A 50 9.38 -10.77 2.31
CA GLN A 50 8.78 -11.92 2.97
C GLN A 50 8.60 -13.12 2.03
N ALA A 51 8.27 -12.89 0.75
CA ALA A 51 8.18 -13.95 -0.24
C ALA A 51 9.56 -14.59 -0.50
N ARG A 52 10.62 -13.78 -0.59
CA ARG A 52 12.01 -14.26 -0.72
C ARG A 52 12.42 -15.11 0.48
N ALA A 53 12.25 -14.58 1.68
CA ALA A 53 12.58 -15.30 2.91
C ALA A 53 11.81 -16.61 3.05
N GLY A 54 10.51 -16.60 2.72
CA GLY A 54 9.69 -17.83 2.73
C GLY A 54 10.08 -18.84 1.66
N LEU A 55 10.58 -18.38 0.50
CA LEU A 55 11.10 -19.28 -0.54
C LEU A 55 12.42 -19.92 -0.11
N ASP A 56 13.30 -19.15 0.52
CA ASP A 56 14.57 -19.65 1.05
C ASP A 56 14.31 -20.66 2.20
N GLU A 57 13.37 -20.35 3.10
CA GLU A 57 12.89 -21.27 4.13
C GLU A 57 12.34 -22.57 3.51
N ALA A 58 11.46 -22.46 2.52
CA ALA A 58 10.89 -23.62 1.84
C ALA A 58 11.94 -24.51 1.15
N SER A 59 13.09 -23.95 0.77
CA SER A 59 14.17 -24.70 0.13
C SER A 59 14.92 -25.64 1.07
N VAL A 60 14.91 -25.36 2.39
CA VAL A 60 15.65 -26.11 3.40
C VAL A 60 14.78 -27.03 4.26
N LEU A 61 13.46 -26.95 4.14
CA LEU A 61 12.55 -27.87 4.83
C LEU A 61 12.74 -29.31 4.33
N GLU A 62 12.68 -30.28 5.23
CA GLU A 62 12.90 -31.70 4.89
C GLU A 62 11.64 -32.36 4.34
N THR A 63 10.47 -31.96 4.81
CA THR A 63 9.21 -32.61 4.45
C THR A 63 8.60 -32.01 3.19
N SER A 64 8.28 -32.84 2.20
CA SER A 64 7.71 -32.39 0.92
C SER A 64 6.43 -31.56 1.08
N ASN A 65 5.60 -31.91 2.06
CA ASN A 65 4.36 -31.19 2.35
C ASN A 65 4.63 -29.76 2.87
N GLU A 66 5.53 -29.60 3.83
CA GLU A 66 5.84 -28.27 4.38
C GLU A 66 6.58 -27.42 3.35
N ARG A 67 7.49 -28.01 2.56
CA ARG A 67 8.13 -27.36 1.40
C ARG A 67 7.08 -26.81 0.44
N TYR A 68 6.11 -27.66 0.04
CA TYR A 68 5.06 -27.28 -0.91
C TYR A 68 4.16 -26.17 -0.34
N ALA A 69 3.70 -26.30 0.90
CA ALA A 69 2.86 -25.31 1.57
C ALA A 69 3.56 -23.95 1.69
N THR A 70 4.81 -23.96 2.16
CA THR A 70 5.61 -22.74 2.38
C THR A 70 5.95 -22.05 1.05
N ALA A 71 6.32 -22.81 0.02
CA ALA A 71 6.54 -22.28 -1.33
C ALA A 71 5.27 -21.62 -1.90
N HIS A 72 4.10 -22.24 -1.73
CA HIS A 72 2.84 -21.67 -2.20
C HIS A 72 2.47 -20.38 -1.45
N LEU A 73 2.77 -20.31 -0.15
CA LEU A 73 2.57 -19.10 0.64
C LEU A 73 3.48 -17.96 0.17
N ALA A 74 4.73 -18.26 -0.19
CA ALA A 74 5.62 -17.30 -0.83
C ALA A 74 5.02 -16.78 -2.16
N ALA A 75 4.44 -17.65 -2.99
CA ALA A 75 3.74 -17.25 -4.21
C ALA A 75 2.58 -16.28 -3.95
N LEU A 76 1.77 -16.54 -2.92
CA LEU A 76 0.65 -15.69 -2.52
C LEU A 76 1.12 -14.30 -2.06
N ARG A 77 2.23 -14.23 -1.33
CA ARG A 77 2.83 -12.95 -0.93
C ARG A 77 3.33 -12.15 -2.14
N THR A 78 3.93 -12.83 -3.12
CA THR A 78 4.32 -12.21 -4.40
C THR A 78 3.11 -11.65 -5.15
N ALA A 79 2.00 -12.38 -5.25
CA ALA A 79 0.77 -11.90 -5.86
C ALA A 79 0.18 -10.70 -5.09
N ALA A 80 0.22 -10.73 -3.75
CA ALA A 80 -0.20 -9.62 -2.91
C ALA A 80 0.67 -8.37 -3.13
N ALA A 81 1.97 -8.52 -3.39
CA ALA A 81 2.85 -7.39 -3.72
C ALA A 81 2.42 -6.70 -5.02
N VAL A 82 2.01 -7.46 -6.04
CA VAL A 82 1.48 -6.90 -7.30
C VAL A 82 0.19 -6.11 -7.05
N LEU A 83 -0.72 -6.66 -6.26
CA LEU A 83 -1.98 -5.99 -5.87
C LEU A 83 -1.70 -4.68 -5.12
N ALA A 84 -0.77 -4.69 -4.16
CA ALA A 84 -0.35 -3.52 -3.41
C ALA A 84 0.30 -2.46 -4.31
N ALA A 85 1.12 -2.87 -5.28
CA ALA A 85 1.78 -1.97 -6.21
C ALA A 85 0.82 -1.27 -7.17
N ARG A 86 -0.20 -1.98 -7.70
CA ARG A 86 -1.15 -1.39 -8.67
C ARG A 86 -2.25 -0.55 -8.03
N GLY A 87 -2.22 -0.35 -6.71
CA GLY A 87 -3.10 0.61 -6.03
C GLY A 87 -4.56 0.17 -5.94
N ARG A 88 -4.84 -1.15 -5.96
CA ARG A 88 -6.14 -1.66 -5.49
C ARG A 88 -5.97 -2.14 -4.04
N PRO A 89 -6.06 -1.25 -3.04
CA PRO A 89 -6.35 -1.71 -1.69
C PRO A 89 -7.76 -2.29 -1.76
N GLU A 90 -7.89 -3.59 -1.56
CA GLU A 90 -9.18 -4.19 -1.23
C GLU A 90 -9.60 -3.53 0.11
N PRO A 91 -10.62 -2.64 0.21
CA PRO A 91 -11.25 -2.33 1.50
C PRO A 91 -11.53 -3.64 2.25
N THR A 92 -10.79 -3.84 3.34
CA THR A 92 -10.72 -5.03 4.20
C THR A 92 -10.16 -6.32 3.55
N PRO A 93 -8.87 -6.65 3.78
CA PRO A 93 -8.24 -7.88 3.29
C PRO A 93 -8.95 -9.16 3.78
N ARG A 94 -9.54 -9.12 4.98
CA ARG A 94 -10.16 -10.28 5.63
C ARG A 94 -11.60 -10.59 5.20
N ARG A 95 -12.34 -9.64 4.60
CA ARG A 95 -13.78 -9.79 4.32
C ARG A 95 -14.10 -10.16 2.87
N ARG A 96 -13.23 -9.85 1.90
CA ARG A 96 -13.38 -10.21 0.48
C ARG A 96 -12.49 -11.34 -0.03
N ALA A 97 -11.36 -11.63 0.64
CA ALA A 97 -10.60 -12.86 0.45
C ALA A 97 -11.44 -14.13 0.73
N LYS A 98 -12.61 -13.96 1.37
CA LYS A 98 -13.60 -15.04 1.59
C LYS A 98 -14.54 -15.28 0.39
N ILE A 99 -14.56 -14.41 -0.62
CA ILE A 99 -15.45 -14.52 -1.79
C ILE A 99 -14.65 -14.73 -3.09
N ARG A 100 -13.43 -14.18 -3.22
CA ARG A 100 -12.55 -14.46 -4.38
C ARG A 100 -11.10 -14.69 -3.97
N SER A 101 -10.48 -15.70 -4.57
CA SER A 101 -9.07 -16.07 -4.37
C SER A 101 -8.17 -14.98 -4.94
N ALA A 102 -6.97 -14.80 -4.36
CA ALA A 102 -5.95 -13.89 -4.93
C ALA A 102 -5.64 -14.24 -6.40
N TRP A 103 -5.74 -15.53 -6.75
CA TRP A 103 -5.55 -16.03 -8.11
C TRP A 103 -6.70 -15.69 -9.08
N GLU A 104 -7.86 -15.30 -8.59
CA GLU A 104 -8.95 -14.81 -9.44
C GLU A 104 -8.82 -13.31 -9.72
N VAL A 105 -8.23 -12.56 -8.77
CA VAL A 105 -8.06 -11.10 -8.89
C VAL A 105 -6.82 -10.73 -9.70
N LEU A 106 -5.76 -11.53 -9.63
CA LEU A 106 -4.49 -11.24 -10.30
C LEU A 106 -4.62 -11.00 -11.82
N PRO A 107 -5.35 -11.83 -12.60
CA PRO A 107 -5.51 -11.60 -14.04
C PRO A 107 -6.25 -10.31 -14.40
N GLU A 108 -7.16 -9.83 -13.54
CA GLU A 108 -7.89 -8.57 -13.77
C GLU A 108 -6.96 -7.35 -13.73
N ILE A 109 -5.96 -7.39 -12.85
CA ILE A 109 -5.06 -6.25 -12.62
C ILE A 109 -3.72 -6.38 -13.32
N ALA A 110 -3.28 -7.61 -13.61
CA ALA A 110 -2.02 -7.99 -14.20
C ALA A 110 -2.23 -9.15 -15.17
N PRO A 111 -2.85 -8.89 -16.34
CA PRO A 111 -3.15 -9.93 -17.32
C PRO A 111 -1.89 -10.66 -17.83
N GLU A 112 -0.72 -10.01 -17.81
CA GLU A 112 0.56 -10.64 -18.12
C GLU A 112 0.97 -11.75 -17.13
N LEU A 113 0.33 -11.82 -15.96
CA LEU A 113 0.51 -12.85 -14.95
C LEU A 113 -0.65 -13.87 -14.90
N ALA A 114 -1.56 -13.85 -15.89
CA ALA A 114 -2.73 -14.72 -15.90
C ALA A 114 -2.35 -16.21 -15.92
N GLU A 115 -1.36 -16.59 -16.72
CA GLU A 115 -0.86 -17.96 -16.81
C GLU A 115 -0.31 -18.47 -15.47
N TRP A 116 0.44 -17.62 -14.79
CA TRP A 116 0.93 -17.89 -13.44
C TRP A 116 -0.22 -18.10 -12.46
N SER A 117 -1.27 -17.28 -12.58
CA SER A 117 -2.46 -17.40 -11.76
C SER A 117 -3.17 -18.74 -11.92
N ILE A 118 -3.31 -19.22 -13.17
CA ILE A 118 -3.90 -20.52 -13.49
C ILE A 118 -3.03 -21.65 -12.91
N LEU A 119 -1.71 -21.59 -13.11
CA LEU A 119 -0.77 -22.57 -12.58
C LEU A 119 -0.89 -22.70 -11.06
N PHE A 120 -0.84 -21.58 -10.33
CA PHE A 120 -0.92 -21.62 -8.87
C PHE A 120 -2.34 -21.94 -8.36
N ALA A 121 -3.40 -21.49 -9.02
CA ALA A 121 -4.76 -21.87 -8.65
C ALA A 121 -4.96 -23.40 -8.71
N SER A 122 -4.39 -24.06 -9.73
CA SER A 122 -4.46 -25.52 -9.86
C SER A 122 -3.80 -26.27 -8.70
N GLY A 123 -2.77 -25.68 -8.08
CA GLY A 123 -2.06 -26.23 -6.92
C GLY A 123 -2.70 -25.94 -5.56
N ALA A 124 -3.70 -25.07 -5.48
CA ALA A 124 -4.25 -24.60 -4.20
C ALA A 124 -4.89 -25.72 -3.36
N THR A 125 -5.59 -26.67 -3.99
CA THR A 125 -6.15 -27.83 -3.29
C THR A 125 -5.06 -28.74 -2.75
N LYS A 126 -3.97 -28.93 -3.51
CA LYS A 126 -2.81 -29.73 -3.07
C LYS A 126 -2.15 -29.09 -1.85
N ARG A 127 -2.00 -27.76 -1.87
CA ARG A 127 -1.51 -26.97 -0.73
C ARG A 127 -2.39 -27.15 0.50
N ALA A 128 -3.71 -27.02 0.37
CA ALA A 128 -4.64 -27.17 1.50
C ALA A 128 -4.53 -28.55 2.17
N ARG A 129 -4.32 -29.62 1.38
CA ARG A 129 -4.06 -30.97 1.91
C ARG A 129 -2.72 -31.09 2.61
N ALA A 130 -1.67 -30.50 2.02
CA ALA A 130 -0.33 -30.48 2.61
C ALA A 130 -0.31 -29.72 3.95
N GLU A 131 -0.97 -28.57 4.03
CA GLU A 131 -1.13 -27.78 5.26
C GLU A 131 -1.95 -28.52 6.34
N ALA A 132 -2.92 -29.34 5.92
CA ALA A 132 -3.68 -30.19 6.83
C ALA A 132 -2.87 -31.41 7.35
N GLY A 133 -1.60 -31.56 6.95
CA GLY A 133 -0.75 -32.67 7.37
C GLY A 133 -1.15 -34.01 6.77
N ILE A 134 -1.92 -34.02 5.67
CA ILE A 134 -2.29 -35.26 4.99
C ILE A 134 -1.02 -35.90 4.42
N ARG A 135 -0.76 -37.15 4.79
CA ARG A 135 0.40 -37.91 4.30
C ARG A 135 0.40 -37.95 2.77
N ASP A 136 1.59 -37.74 2.19
CA ASP A 136 1.84 -37.79 0.74
C ASP A 136 0.97 -36.85 -0.11
N ALA A 137 0.47 -35.74 0.48
CA ALA A 137 -0.31 -34.75 -0.24
C ALA A 137 0.47 -34.07 -1.37
N ALA A 138 1.78 -33.86 -1.18
CA ALA A 138 2.71 -33.41 -2.20
C ALA A 138 3.93 -34.33 -2.26
N THR A 139 4.36 -34.69 -3.47
CA THR A 139 5.61 -35.42 -3.66
C THR A 139 6.81 -34.48 -3.57
N ALA A 140 8.02 -35.04 -3.38
CA ALA A 140 9.26 -34.25 -3.44
C ALA A 140 9.39 -33.53 -4.79
N ARG A 141 8.97 -34.18 -5.88
CA ARG A 141 8.98 -33.59 -7.22
C ARG A 141 8.02 -32.41 -7.35
N ASP A 142 6.80 -32.55 -6.82
CA ASP A 142 5.82 -31.46 -6.80
C ASP A 142 6.37 -30.24 -6.05
N ALA A 143 7.05 -30.47 -4.91
CA ALA A 143 7.65 -29.40 -4.12
C ALA A 143 8.80 -28.72 -4.86
N ASP A 144 9.69 -29.49 -5.49
CA ASP A 144 10.81 -28.96 -6.26
C ASP A 144 10.34 -28.16 -7.49
N ASP A 145 9.33 -28.65 -8.21
CA ASP A 145 8.75 -27.96 -9.36
C ASP A 145 8.09 -26.66 -8.90
N LEU A 146 7.31 -26.70 -7.81
CA LEU A 146 6.70 -25.49 -7.25
C LEU A 146 7.76 -24.47 -6.81
N LEU A 147 8.85 -24.89 -6.16
CA LEU A 147 9.93 -23.97 -5.77
C LEU A 147 10.56 -23.27 -6.98
N ARG A 148 10.80 -24.00 -8.09
CA ARG A 148 11.33 -23.40 -9.32
C ARG A 148 10.34 -22.40 -9.92
N ASP A 149 9.06 -22.76 -9.96
CA ASP A 149 7.98 -21.92 -10.48
C ASP A 149 7.83 -20.63 -9.66
N VAL A 150 7.82 -20.74 -8.32
CA VAL A 150 7.73 -19.60 -7.41
C VAL A 150 8.96 -18.70 -7.53
N ALA A 151 10.16 -19.27 -7.64
CA ALA A 151 11.38 -18.50 -7.85
C ALA A 151 11.34 -17.69 -9.16
N MET A 152 10.84 -18.30 -10.23
CA MET A 152 10.69 -17.67 -11.53
C MET A 152 9.61 -16.58 -11.51
N PHE A 153 8.46 -16.85 -10.90
CA PHE A 153 7.39 -15.88 -10.72
C PHE A 153 7.84 -14.66 -9.89
N LEU A 154 8.53 -14.89 -8.77
CA LEU A 154 9.07 -13.84 -7.93
C LEU A 154 10.05 -12.94 -8.70
N ARG A 155 11.00 -13.54 -9.45
CA ARG A 155 11.94 -12.78 -10.29
C ARG A 155 11.23 -11.96 -11.37
N LEU A 156 10.19 -12.51 -11.99
CA LEU A 156 9.39 -11.81 -12.99
C LEU A 156 8.70 -10.58 -12.37
N VAL A 157 8.07 -10.74 -11.20
CA VAL A 157 7.39 -9.65 -10.50
C VAL A 157 8.37 -8.58 -10.02
N GLU A 158 9.50 -8.97 -9.43
CA GLU A 158 10.58 -8.04 -9.03
C GLU A 158 11.01 -7.19 -10.23
N ARG A 159 11.26 -7.81 -11.39
CA ARG A 159 11.63 -7.09 -12.62
C ARG A 159 10.53 -6.13 -13.06
N THR A 160 9.27 -6.56 -13.07
CA THR A 160 8.15 -5.71 -13.50
C THR A 160 7.94 -4.51 -12.58
N LEU A 161 8.07 -4.68 -11.26
CA LEU A 161 7.90 -3.59 -10.29
C LEU A 161 9.10 -2.62 -10.26
N VAL A 162 10.31 -3.08 -10.59
CA VAL A 162 11.46 -2.18 -10.77
C VAL A 162 11.31 -1.34 -12.05
N LEU A 163 10.69 -1.90 -13.09
CA LEU A 163 10.50 -1.22 -14.38
C LEU A 163 9.26 -0.31 -14.43
N GLN A 164 8.27 -0.54 -13.57
CA GLN A 164 7.08 0.32 -13.44
C GLN A 164 7.12 1.11 -12.12
N PRO A 165 7.69 2.33 -12.10
CA PRO A 165 7.50 3.23 -10.97
C PRO A 165 6.00 3.49 -10.80
N VAL A 166 5.49 3.26 -9.60
CA VAL A 166 4.07 3.44 -9.29
C VAL A 166 3.75 4.93 -9.36
N LEU A 167 2.97 5.32 -10.37
CA LEU A 167 2.43 6.66 -10.47
C LEU A 167 1.46 6.89 -9.29
N PRO A 168 1.58 8.02 -8.56
CA PRO A 168 0.60 8.37 -7.53
C PRO A 168 -0.78 8.47 -8.17
N GLN A 169 -1.73 7.64 -7.72
CA GLN A 169 -3.12 7.75 -8.15
C GLN A 169 -3.67 9.11 -7.70
N PRO A 170 -4.24 9.94 -8.59
CA PRO A 170 -4.89 11.17 -8.17
C PRO A 170 -6.02 10.79 -7.21
N ARG A 171 -5.95 11.34 -5.99
CA ARG A 171 -7.03 11.30 -5.01
C ARG A 171 -8.31 11.69 -5.75
N ARG A 172 -9.32 10.82 -5.76
CA ARG A 172 -10.66 11.14 -6.30
C ARG A 172 -11.25 12.24 -5.42
N GLU A 173 -10.94 13.49 -5.77
CA GLU A 173 -11.58 14.69 -5.29
C GLU A 173 -12.95 14.73 -5.98
N GLY A 174 -13.94 14.19 -5.28
CA GLY A 174 -15.27 13.96 -5.84
C GLY A 174 -16.27 13.59 -4.77
N ASP A 175 -16.21 14.26 -3.62
CA ASP A 175 -17.27 14.21 -2.61
C ASP A 175 -17.45 15.56 -1.91
N GLU A 176 -17.46 16.65 -2.68
CA GLU A 176 -17.89 17.96 -2.18
C GLU A 176 -18.75 18.70 -3.20
N ARG A 177 -19.76 18.01 -3.75
CA ARG A 177 -20.89 18.66 -4.43
C ARG A 177 -22.22 18.15 -3.89
N ALA A 178 -22.55 18.58 -2.68
CA ALA A 178 -23.92 18.71 -2.18
C ALA A 178 -23.98 20.03 -1.39
N SER A 179 -24.19 21.19 -2.04
CA SER A 179 -25.50 21.80 -2.39
C SER A 179 -26.18 22.48 -1.18
N PRO A 180 -27.05 23.50 -1.34
CA PRO A 180 -26.93 24.76 -2.07
C PRO A 180 -26.99 25.99 -1.12
N GLY A 181 -26.52 27.14 -1.59
CA GLY A 181 -26.57 28.41 -0.86
C GLY A 181 -28.01 28.83 -0.55
N LYS A 182 -28.28 29.05 0.73
CA LYS A 182 -29.44 29.74 1.27
C LYS A 182 -29.30 31.23 0.93
N VAL A 183 -30.03 31.72 -0.06
CA VAL A 183 -30.25 33.17 -0.23
C VAL A 183 -31.53 33.55 0.52
N GLN A 184 -31.33 34.47 1.45
CA GLN A 184 -32.32 35.02 2.36
C GLN A 184 -32.32 36.52 2.08
N ASP A 185 -33.38 37.01 1.43
CA ASP A 185 -33.78 38.42 1.31
C ASP A 185 -35.32 38.37 1.36
N ALA A 186 -36.07 38.88 2.35
CA ALA A 186 -36.08 40.19 3.01
C ALA A 186 -36.41 41.33 2.04
N GLY A 187 -37.70 41.69 1.99
CA GLY A 187 -38.22 42.83 1.23
C GLY A 187 -39.71 42.70 0.94
#